data_AF-A0A812PTZ2-F1
#
_entry.id   AF-A0A812PTZ2-F1
#
_cell.length_a   1.000
_cell.length_b   1.000
_cell.length_c   1.000
_cell.angle_alpha   90.00
_cell.angle_beta   90.00
_cell.angle_gamma   90.00
#
_symmetry.space_group_name_H-M   'P 1'
#
loop_
_entity.id
_entity.type
_entity.pdbx_description
1 polymer ?
#
loop_
_entity_poly.entity_id
_entity_poly.type
_entity_poly.pdbx_seq_one_letter_code
_entity_poly.pdbx_strand_id
1 'polypeptide(L)'
;MMLRNSALLLGTGLASSQVLLAQLKEAKDPMQALDAVTKFTATRFSDILYFDPSGERVEEAAASNFFCVTEDGVLKTPELGTILSGVTRDSILQLARKMAASGELSDVEEGTVTWKDILKAKEAMGFRPSEANTMAETVRMHGFIKADVQLAKGEVPFFDYGCFSGGLASCLKYFCLPPCSSNCRRTFKNMAKQQANLPVEVADARKKEVQEGLSKREFFDKYGFVLLKQASKMSAEDWLGNTYQASSDSFRKLKPGERSPVIDIYAKELEPLIRELLPNTAQIRFPDFALRRGPGGPNPHYGFGVHQDYGLYPEDMETTYRTGLEGSFEDFLTRMYHEETAGFSVINFWRPVPPMAGPVRSTPLALCDPNTVKIEDCVPTEIHGFVPGGQRSLLLKPNPDQKWYYYPDMTTDEVLVFRQFHYARGVEAPYSQVRTVFHSAFKHPAASKEDEVRCSSEYRVGVWLK
;
A
#
# COMPACT_ATOMS: atom_id res chain seq x y z
N MET A 1 -27.20 -2.98 -1.89
CA MET A 1 -26.44 -3.29 -3.13
C MET A 1 -27.07 -4.53 -3.73
N MET A 2 -27.78 -4.40 -4.86
CA MET A 2 -28.41 -5.54 -5.56
C MET A 2 -27.31 -6.47 -6.10
N LEU A 3 -27.22 -7.68 -5.57
CA LEU A 3 -26.43 -8.76 -6.17
C LEU A 3 -27.34 -9.55 -7.10
N ARG A 4 -27.33 -9.18 -8.38
CA ARG A 4 -27.85 -10.06 -9.44
C ARG A 4 -26.84 -11.20 -9.65
N ASN A 5 -27.32 -12.43 -9.48
CA ASN A 5 -26.75 -13.68 -9.96
C ASN A 5 -25.21 -13.79 -9.89
N SER A 6 -24.68 -14.30 -8.79
CA SER A 6 -23.35 -14.90 -8.75
C SER A 6 -23.30 -15.99 -7.68
N ALA A 7 -23.45 -17.23 -8.15
CA ALA A 7 -23.00 -18.48 -7.53
C ALA A 7 -23.40 -18.74 -6.06
N LEU A 8 -24.70 -19.01 -5.85
CA LEU A 8 -25.12 -19.85 -4.72
C LEU A 8 -24.91 -21.32 -5.13
N LEU A 9 -23.83 -21.90 -4.60
CA LEU A 9 -23.55 -23.34 -4.43
C LEU A 9 -24.28 -24.31 -5.39
N LEU A 10 -23.96 -24.28 -6.69
CA LEU A 10 -24.22 -25.37 -7.62
C LEU A 10 -23.09 -25.39 -8.66
N GLY A 11 -22.19 -26.37 -8.59
CA GLY A 11 -21.10 -26.45 -9.58
C GLY A 11 -20.06 -27.55 -9.39
N THR A 12 -20.41 -28.77 -9.82
CA THR A 12 -19.54 -29.69 -10.56
C THR A 12 -18.22 -30.16 -9.92
N GLY A 13 -18.28 -31.29 -9.21
CA GLY A 13 -17.10 -32.14 -8.97
C GLY A 13 -17.27 -33.10 -7.80
N LEU A 14 -17.97 -34.22 -7.99
CA LEU A 14 -18.01 -35.35 -7.05
C LEU A 14 -16.61 -35.81 -6.62
N ALA A 15 -15.60 -35.61 -7.47
CA ALA A 15 -14.20 -35.93 -7.16
C ALA A 15 -13.57 -34.94 -6.15
N SER A 16 -13.91 -33.65 -6.23
CA SER A 16 -13.30 -32.58 -5.42
C SER A 16 -13.75 -32.65 -3.96
N SER A 17 -15.03 -32.96 -3.73
CA SER A 17 -15.60 -33.15 -2.39
C SER A 17 -15.12 -34.43 -1.73
N GLN A 18 -14.89 -35.50 -2.50
CA GLN A 18 -14.30 -36.74 -1.99
C GLN A 18 -12.85 -36.57 -1.55
N VAL A 19 -12.07 -35.71 -2.23
CA VAL A 19 -10.68 -35.40 -1.85
C VAL A 19 -10.61 -34.65 -0.52
N LEU A 20 -11.44 -33.61 -0.33
CA LEU A 20 -11.49 -32.90 0.96
C LEU A 20 -11.98 -33.82 2.09
N LEU A 21 -13.01 -34.64 1.84
CA LEU A 21 -13.51 -35.62 2.80
C LEU A 21 -12.47 -36.69 3.16
N ALA A 22 -11.63 -37.11 2.22
CA ALA A 22 -10.52 -38.03 2.50
C ALA A 22 -9.46 -37.37 3.38
N GLN A 23 -9.06 -36.13 3.07
CA GLN A 23 -8.08 -35.37 3.86
C GLN A 23 -8.59 -35.06 5.28
N LEU A 24 -9.87 -34.75 5.43
CA LEU A 24 -10.52 -34.54 6.72
C LEU A 24 -10.61 -35.83 7.55
N LYS A 25 -10.81 -36.98 6.91
CA LYS A 25 -10.79 -38.29 7.58
C LYS A 25 -9.39 -38.72 8.03
N GLU A 26 -8.35 -38.23 7.37
CA GLU A 26 -6.95 -38.48 7.72
C GLU A 26 -6.41 -37.50 8.78
N ALA A 27 -7.10 -36.38 9.00
CA ALA A 27 -6.74 -35.40 10.03
C ALA A 27 -6.84 -36.02 11.42
N LYS A 28 -5.73 -35.99 12.17
CA LYS A 28 -5.66 -36.56 13.52
C LYS A 28 -5.98 -35.54 14.61
N ASP A 29 -6.06 -34.27 14.24
CA ASP A 29 -6.36 -33.15 15.14
C ASP A 29 -7.08 -32.00 14.40
N PRO A 30 -7.72 -31.09 15.14
CA PRO A 30 -8.49 -29.98 14.57
C PRO A 30 -7.65 -29.00 13.73
N MET A 31 -6.35 -28.85 13.99
CA MET A 31 -5.48 -27.94 13.23
C MET A 31 -5.14 -28.51 11.86
N GLN A 32 -4.97 -29.83 11.74
CA GLN A 32 -4.83 -30.50 10.44
C GLN A 32 -6.12 -30.43 9.62
N ALA A 33 -7.27 -30.58 10.26
CA ALA A 33 -8.56 -30.43 9.59
C ALA A 33 -8.73 -29.00 9.06
N LEU A 34 -8.39 -27.99 9.89
CA LEU A 34 -8.43 -26.58 9.51
C LEU A 34 -7.44 -26.26 8.36
N ASP A 35 -6.24 -26.83 8.35
CA ASP A 35 -5.25 -26.62 7.28
C ASP A 35 -5.68 -27.25 5.94
N ALA A 36 -6.25 -28.46 5.96
CA ALA A 36 -6.82 -29.11 4.78
C ALA A 36 -7.97 -28.28 4.18
N VAL A 37 -8.81 -27.73 5.06
CA VAL A 37 -9.92 -26.86 4.71
C VAL A 37 -9.43 -25.51 4.14
N THR A 38 -8.45 -24.88 4.77
CA THR A 38 -7.87 -23.58 4.35
C THR A 38 -7.18 -23.70 2.99
N LYS A 39 -6.46 -24.79 2.76
CA LYS A 39 -5.82 -25.06 1.45
C LYS A 39 -6.85 -25.29 0.34
N PHE A 40 -7.99 -25.91 0.67
CA PHE A 40 -9.05 -26.15 -0.30
C PHE A 40 -9.80 -24.86 -0.67
N THR A 41 -10.11 -24.00 0.31
CA THR A 41 -10.80 -22.71 0.07
C THR A 41 -9.92 -21.70 -0.67
N ALA A 42 -8.61 -21.64 -0.35
CA ALA A 42 -7.65 -20.73 -0.97
C ALA A 42 -7.55 -20.82 -2.51
N THR A 43 -8.10 -21.87 -3.13
CA THR A 43 -7.97 -22.07 -4.58
C THR A 43 -9.21 -21.70 -5.39
N ARG A 44 -10.43 -21.69 -4.83
CA ARG A 44 -11.68 -21.51 -5.62
C ARG A 44 -12.91 -20.93 -4.90
N PHE A 45 -12.92 -20.76 -3.59
CA PHE A 45 -14.14 -20.35 -2.85
C PHE A 45 -13.84 -19.38 -1.71
N SER A 46 -14.78 -18.48 -1.39
CA SER A 46 -14.61 -17.46 -0.36
C SER A 46 -14.86 -17.96 1.06
N ASP A 47 -15.75 -18.94 1.26
CA ASP A 47 -16.09 -19.45 2.60
C ASP A 47 -16.80 -20.83 2.59
N ILE A 48 -17.10 -21.38 3.78
CA ILE A 48 -17.69 -22.72 3.97
C ILE A 48 -19.02 -22.66 4.71
N LEU A 49 -19.95 -23.51 4.28
CA LEU A 49 -21.20 -23.79 4.97
C LEU A 49 -21.15 -25.19 5.59
N TYR A 50 -21.27 -25.26 6.91
CA TYR A 50 -21.31 -26.49 7.70
C TYR A 50 -22.73 -27.02 7.75
N PHE A 51 -22.85 -28.33 7.54
CA PHE A 51 -24.10 -29.07 7.63
C PHE A 51 -24.03 -30.06 8.79
N ASP A 52 -25.21 -30.41 9.29
CA ASP A 52 -25.36 -31.48 10.25
C ASP A 52 -24.86 -32.83 9.68
N PRO A 53 -24.64 -33.87 10.51
CA PRO A 53 -24.12 -35.15 10.03
C PRO A 53 -24.98 -35.84 8.97
N SER A 54 -26.26 -35.47 8.84
CA SER A 54 -27.15 -35.97 7.79
C SER A 54 -26.91 -35.28 6.43
N GLY A 55 -26.29 -34.10 6.44
CA GLY A 55 -26.06 -33.26 5.27
C GLY A 55 -27.30 -32.49 4.83
N GLU A 56 -28.39 -32.52 5.58
CA GLU A 56 -29.66 -31.91 5.18
C GLU A 56 -29.88 -30.51 5.76
N ARG A 57 -29.30 -30.24 6.95
CA ARG A 57 -29.54 -29.00 7.70
C ARG A 57 -28.26 -28.19 7.83
N VAL A 58 -28.36 -26.87 7.64
CA VAL A 58 -27.25 -25.95 7.87
C VAL A 58 -27.08 -25.76 9.38
N GLU A 59 -25.87 -26.01 9.87
CA GLU A 59 -25.49 -25.71 11.26
C GLU A 59 -24.80 -24.36 11.34
N GLU A 60 -23.81 -24.07 10.51
CA GLU A 60 -23.03 -22.82 10.62
C GLU A 60 -22.48 -22.37 9.28
N ALA A 61 -22.25 -21.07 9.08
CA ALA A 61 -21.50 -20.56 7.94
C ALA A 61 -20.11 -20.13 8.42
N ALA A 62 -19.17 -21.06 8.56
CA ALA A 62 -17.84 -20.78 9.11
C ALA A 62 -17.88 -19.96 10.40
N ALA A 63 -17.19 -18.83 10.49
CA ALA A 63 -17.24 -17.97 11.69
C ALA A 63 -18.43 -16.98 11.68
N SER A 64 -19.51 -17.28 10.95
CA SER A 64 -20.68 -16.41 10.73
C SER A 64 -22.01 -17.11 11.01
N ASN A 65 -23.00 -16.30 11.41
CA ASN A 65 -24.39 -16.73 11.40
C ASN A 65 -24.96 -16.67 9.97
N PHE A 66 -25.71 -17.70 9.57
CA PHE A 66 -26.31 -17.82 8.24
C PHE A 66 -27.75 -17.30 8.21
N PHE A 67 -28.13 -16.64 7.12
CA PHE A 67 -29.49 -16.18 6.84
C PHE A 67 -29.84 -16.45 5.38
N CYS A 68 -31.11 -16.74 5.10
CA CYS A 68 -31.62 -16.73 3.73
C CYS A 68 -33.04 -16.15 3.70
N VAL A 69 -33.41 -15.54 2.57
CA VAL A 69 -34.77 -15.08 2.29
C VAL A 69 -35.34 -15.99 1.21
N THR A 70 -36.40 -16.72 1.55
CA THR A 70 -37.09 -17.62 0.62
C THR A 70 -37.88 -16.84 -0.44
N GLU A 71 -38.25 -17.49 -1.54
CA GLU A 71 -39.03 -16.87 -2.63
C GLU A 71 -40.36 -16.25 -2.17
N ASP A 72 -41.00 -16.82 -1.15
CA ASP A 72 -42.22 -16.33 -0.52
C ASP A 72 -41.96 -15.19 0.49
N GLY A 73 -40.72 -14.71 0.61
CA GLY A 73 -40.36 -13.52 1.39
C GLY A 73 -40.13 -13.76 2.88
N VAL A 74 -39.95 -15.02 3.30
CA VAL A 74 -39.64 -15.36 4.70
C VAL A 74 -38.12 -15.34 4.91
N LEU A 75 -37.66 -14.59 5.91
CA LEU A 75 -36.27 -14.64 6.34
C LEU A 75 -36.08 -15.79 7.32
N LYS A 76 -35.24 -16.77 6.96
CA LYS A 76 -34.90 -17.94 7.77
C LYS A 76 -33.46 -17.90 8.27
N THR A 77 -33.24 -18.38 9.48
CA THR A 77 -31.91 -18.59 10.05
C THR A 77 -31.89 -19.79 11.01
N PRO A 78 -30.78 -20.56 11.11
CA PRO A 78 -30.67 -21.66 12.06
C PRO A 78 -30.98 -21.24 13.51
N GLU A 79 -31.66 -22.09 14.28
CA GLU A 79 -31.86 -21.87 15.72
C GLU A 79 -30.54 -21.94 16.50
N LEU A 80 -30.43 -21.21 17.61
CA LEU A 80 -29.23 -21.25 18.45
C LEU A 80 -29.11 -22.61 19.15
N GLY A 81 -28.15 -23.43 18.71
CA GLY A 81 -27.74 -24.68 19.36
C GLY A 81 -26.26 -24.64 19.75
N THR A 82 -25.42 -25.37 19.02
CA THR A 82 -23.94 -25.28 19.08
C THR A 82 -23.37 -23.99 18.45
N ILE A 83 -24.24 -23.17 17.86
CA ILE A 83 -23.92 -21.98 17.07
C ILE A 83 -23.63 -20.79 18.00
N LEU A 84 -22.59 -20.03 17.70
CA LEU A 84 -22.24 -18.81 18.46
C LEU A 84 -23.36 -17.76 18.36
N SER A 85 -23.81 -17.27 19.52
CA SER A 85 -24.73 -16.13 19.63
C SER A 85 -24.02 -14.82 19.29
N GLY A 86 -24.25 -14.28 18.10
CA GLY A 86 -23.62 -13.05 17.62
C GLY A 86 -24.47 -11.78 17.81
N VAL A 87 -23.88 -10.69 18.29
CA VAL A 87 -24.54 -9.37 18.40
C VAL A 87 -25.10 -8.88 17.05
N THR A 88 -24.40 -9.20 15.95
CA THR A 88 -24.86 -8.91 14.58
C THR A 88 -26.12 -9.68 14.21
N ARG A 89 -26.24 -10.95 14.64
CA ARG A 89 -27.43 -11.78 14.41
C ARG A 89 -28.66 -11.17 15.06
N ASP A 90 -28.54 -10.79 16.33
CA ASP A 90 -29.66 -10.19 17.08
C ASP A 90 -30.11 -8.88 16.44
N SER A 91 -29.16 -8.06 15.98
CA SER A 91 -29.45 -6.81 15.27
C SER A 91 -30.21 -7.05 13.97
N ILE A 92 -29.81 -8.06 13.19
CA ILE A 92 -30.49 -8.45 11.95
C ILE A 92 -31.90 -8.97 12.23
N LEU A 93 -32.07 -9.83 13.23
CA LEU A 93 -33.39 -10.36 13.61
C LEU A 93 -34.33 -9.24 14.07
N GLN A 94 -33.83 -8.26 14.82
CA GLN A 94 -34.63 -7.10 15.22
C GLN A 94 -35.08 -6.26 14.02
N LEU A 95 -34.20 -6.03 13.04
CA LEU A 95 -34.53 -5.30 11.82
C LEU A 95 -35.50 -6.10 10.95
N ALA A 96 -35.25 -7.39 10.75
CA ALA A 96 -36.10 -8.27 9.96
C ALA A 96 -37.52 -8.35 10.54
N ARG A 97 -37.66 -8.43 11.87
CA ARG A 97 -38.98 -8.40 12.52
C ARG A 97 -39.71 -7.07 12.31
N LYS A 98 -38.99 -5.94 12.25
CA LYS A 98 -39.59 -4.66 11.89
C LYS A 98 -40.03 -4.61 10.42
N MET A 99 -39.23 -5.20 9.52
CA MET A 99 -39.56 -5.30 8.10
C MET A 99 -40.76 -6.23 7.85
N ALA A 100 -40.89 -7.30 8.64
CA ALA A 100 -42.08 -8.16 8.61
C ALA A 100 -43.32 -7.37 9.09
N ALA A 101 -43.19 -6.59 10.16
CA ALA A 101 -44.27 -5.73 10.64
C ALA A 101 -44.66 -4.61 9.66
N SER A 102 -43.75 -4.13 8.81
CA SER A 102 -44.04 -3.16 7.75
C SER A 102 -44.52 -3.80 6.44
N GLY A 103 -44.55 -5.14 6.35
CA GLY A 103 -44.96 -5.89 5.16
C GLY A 103 -43.89 -5.98 4.06
N GLU A 104 -42.64 -5.60 4.36
CA GLU A 104 -41.49 -5.73 3.45
C GLU A 104 -40.91 -7.15 3.43
N LEU A 105 -41.06 -7.87 4.54
CA LEU A 105 -40.86 -9.32 4.63
C LEU A 105 -42.20 -10.00 4.96
N SER A 106 -42.35 -11.24 4.55
CA SER A 106 -43.55 -12.02 4.85
C SER A 106 -43.53 -12.55 6.29
N ASP A 107 -42.37 -13.04 6.74
CA ASP A 107 -42.16 -13.50 8.12
C ASP A 107 -40.66 -13.61 8.47
N VAL A 108 -40.34 -13.87 9.74
CA VAL A 108 -38.99 -14.16 10.25
C VAL A 108 -39.01 -15.45 11.07
N GLU A 109 -38.30 -16.48 10.61
CA GLU A 109 -38.22 -17.78 11.25
C GLU A 109 -36.80 -18.07 11.76
N GLU A 110 -36.70 -18.34 13.06
CA GLU A 110 -35.51 -18.98 13.66
C GLU A 110 -35.80 -20.47 13.81
N GLY A 111 -35.10 -21.31 13.05
CA GLY A 111 -35.41 -22.73 12.98
C GLY A 111 -34.54 -23.47 11.98
N THR A 112 -34.92 -24.71 11.64
CA THR A 112 -34.13 -25.52 10.71
C THR A 112 -34.08 -24.89 9.32
N VAL A 113 -32.87 -24.68 8.79
CA VAL A 113 -32.63 -24.26 7.40
C VAL A 113 -32.06 -25.43 6.61
N THR A 114 -32.77 -25.86 5.57
CA THR A 114 -32.36 -27.01 4.76
C THR A 114 -31.75 -26.59 3.42
N TRP A 115 -31.06 -27.53 2.77
CA TRP A 115 -30.58 -27.33 1.39
C TRP A 115 -31.67 -26.93 0.40
N LYS A 116 -32.91 -27.42 0.60
CA LYS A 116 -34.06 -27.07 -0.25
C LYS A 116 -34.49 -25.62 -0.07
N ASP A 117 -34.37 -25.08 1.14
CA ASP A 117 -34.65 -23.66 1.41
C ASP A 117 -33.61 -22.78 0.71
N ILE A 118 -32.33 -23.16 0.76
CA ILE A 118 -31.22 -22.43 0.12
C ILE A 118 -31.35 -22.40 -1.40
N LEU A 119 -31.64 -23.54 -2.02
CA LEU A 119 -31.81 -23.62 -3.48
C LEU A 119 -32.99 -22.80 -4.00
N LYS A 120 -33.99 -22.56 -3.15
CA LYS A 120 -35.18 -21.77 -3.45
C LYS A 120 -35.12 -20.38 -2.83
N ALA A 121 -33.99 -20.01 -2.24
CA ALA A 121 -33.82 -18.70 -1.64
C ALA A 121 -33.64 -17.67 -2.74
N LYS A 122 -34.35 -16.56 -2.61
CA LYS A 122 -34.14 -15.38 -3.43
C LYS A 122 -32.77 -14.75 -3.12
N GLU A 123 -32.37 -14.77 -1.85
CA GLU A 123 -31.09 -14.24 -1.35
C GLU A 123 -30.59 -15.09 -0.17
N ALA A 124 -29.28 -15.28 -0.03
CA ALA A 124 -28.67 -15.91 1.16
C ALA A 124 -27.35 -15.22 1.53
N MET A 125 -27.10 -15.04 2.83
CA MET A 125 -26.02 -14.22 3.38
C MET A 125 -25.47 -14.81 4.70
N GLY A 126 -24.16 -14.70 4.90
CA GLY A 126 -23.50 -14.97 6.18
C GLY A 126 -23.02 -13.67 6.83
N PHE A 127 -23.23 -13.50 8.14
CA PHE A 127 -22.77 -12.33 8.90
C PHE A 127 -21.81 -12.75 10.01
N ARG A 128 -20.56 -12.31 9.92
CA ARG A 128 -19.55 -12.49 10.97
C ARG A 128 -19.59 -11.27 11.91
N PRO A 129 -19.40 -11.42 13.22
CA PRO A 129 -18.91 -10.31 14.03
C PRO A 129 -17.57 -9.90 13.42
N SER A 130 -17.49 -8.67 12.91
CA SER A 130 -16.22 -8.19 12.38
C SER A 130 -15.26 -8.04 13.55
N GLU A 131 -14.26 -8.92 13.67
CA GLU A 131 -12.93 -8.35 13.89
C GLU A 131 -12.74 -7.37 12.74
N ALA A 132 -12.41 -6.12 13.06
CA ALA A 132 -12.25 -5.04 12.10
C ALA A 132 -11.10 -5.36 11.13
N ASN A 133 -11.37 -6.24 10.17
CA ASN A 133 -10.53 -6.45 9.01
C ASN A 133 -10.87 -5.29 8.08
N THR A 134 -9.97 -4.31 8.06
CA THR A 134 -9.80 -3.42 6.92
C THR A 134 -9.94 -4.24 5.65
N MET A 135 -11.04 -4.08 4.92
CA MET A 135 -11.31 -4.77 3.64
C MET A 135 -10.09 -4.59 2.76
N ALA A 136 -9.25 -5.63 2.66
CA ALA A 136 -8.05 -5.60 1.86
C ALA A 136 -8.41 -6.02 0.45
N GLU A 137 -7.90 -5.30 -0.53
CA GLU A 137 -8.08 -5.63 -1.93
C GLU A 137 -6.77 -6.20 -2.48
N THR A 138 -6.87 -7.22 -3.33
CA THR A 138 -5.70 -7.76 -4.01
C THR A 138 -5.35 -6.91 -5.23
N VAL A 139 -4.20 -6.27 -5.21
CA VAL A 139 -3.70 -5.44 -6.31
C VAL A 139 -2.39 -6.00 -6.85
N ARG A 140 -2.03 -5.61 -8.07
CA ARG A 140 -0.80 -6.08 -8.71
C ARG A 140 0.33 -5.07 -8.48
N MET A 141 1.37 -5.50 -7.77
CA MET A 141 2.52 -4.66 -7.43
C MET A 141 3.81 -5.22 -8.06
N HIS A 142 4.61 -4.30 -8.60
CA HIS A 142 5.84 -4.59 -9.32
C HIS A 142 7.08 -4.33 -8.44
N GLY A 143 8.26 -4.73 -8.91
CA GLY A 143 9.55 -4.24 -8.37
C GLY A 143 10.06 -4.95 -7.12
N PHE A 144 9.33 -5.93 -6.58
CA PHE A 144 9.86 -6.82 -5.55
C PHE A 144 11.09 -7.57 -6.04
N ILE A 145 12.09 -7.79 -5.20
CA ILE A 145 13.16 -8.76 -5.46
C ILE A 145 12.61 -10.16 -5.19
N LYS A 146 12.72 -11.11 -6.13
CA LYS A 146 12.25 -12.48 -5.95
C LYS A 146 12.86 -13.09 -4.69
N ALA A 147 12.05 -13.84 -3.94
CA ALA A 147 12.46 -14.40 -2.65
C ALA A 147 13.68 -15.33 -2.74
N ASP A 148 13.87 -16.00 -3.87
CA ASP A 148 14.98 -16.93 -4.13
C ASP A 148 16.29 -16.24 -4.53
N VAL A 149 16.29 -14.91 -4.74
CA VAL A 149 17.50 -14.16 -5.07
C VAL A 149 18.43 -14.11 -3.86
N GLN A 150 19.55 -14.81 -3.97
CA GLN A 150 20.67 -14.73 -3.04
C GLN A 150 21.71 -13.76 -3.63
N LEU A 151 22.04 -12.72 -2.87
CA LEU A 151 23.10 -11.79 -3.22
C LEU A 151 24.40 -12.22 -2.52
N ALA A 152 25.52 -12.13 -3.23
CA ALA A 152 26.81 -12.35 -2.58
C ALA A 152 27.06 -11.28 -1.51
N LYS A 153 27.90 -11.58 -0.52
CA LYS A 153 28.27 -10.61 0.52
C LYS A 153 28.86 -9.35 -0.12
N GLY A 154 28.20 -8.20 0.06
CA GLY A 154 28.61 -6.92 -0.53
C GLY A 154 28.14 -6.70 -1.97
N GLU A 155 27.39 -7.63 -2.57
CA GLU A 155 26.74 -7.40 -3.86
C GLU A 155 25.59 -6.41 -3.70
N VAL A 156 25.68 -5.31 -4.44
CA VAL A 156 24.64 -4.28 -4.52
C VAL A 156 24.10 -4.29 -5.95
N PRO A 157 22.84 -4.73 -6.15
CA PRO A 157 22.18 -4.61 -7.44
C PRO A 157 22.30 -3.20 -8.00
N PHE A 158 22.52 -3.13 -9.31
CA PHE A 158 22.68 -1.89 -10.04
C PHE A 158 21.62 -1.81 -11.13
N PHE A 159 20.89 -0.70 -11.17
CA PHE A 159 19.88 -0.41 -12.17
C PHE A 159 20.09 0.97 -12.78
N ASP A 160 20.47 1.02 -14.05
CA ASP A 160 20.57 2.25 -14.83
C ASP A 160 19.37 2.40 -15.76
N TYR A 161 18.52 3.38 -15.43
CA TYR A 161 17.32 3.75 -16.18
C TYR A 161 17.55 4.94 -17.12
N GLY A 162 18.79 5.38 -17.34
CA GLY A 162 19.10 6.51 -18.22
C GLY A 162 18.66 6.31 -19.66
N CYS A 163 18.48 5.05 -20.08
CA CYS A 163 17.92 4.72 -21.40
C CYS A 163 16.43 5.05 -21.54
N PHE A 164 15.69 5.19 -20.43
CA PHE A 164 14.26 5.50 -20.42
C PHE A 164 13.96 6.99 -20.22
N SER A 165 14.92 7.80 -19.76
CA SER A 165 14.68 9.19 -19.37
C SER A 165 15.02 10.24 -20.45
N GLY A 166 15.62 9.87 -21.59
CA GLY A 166 16.20 10.86 -22.51
C GLY A 166 15.64 10.95 -23.94
N GLY A 167 14.40 10.53 -24.18
CA GLY A 167 13.73 10.65 -25.50
C GLY A 167 14.35 9.80 -26.63
N LEU A 168 13.91 10.02 -27.88
CA LEU A 168 14.33 9.24 -29.06
C LEU A 168 15.86 9.22 -29.26
N ALA A 169 16.55 10.33 -28.97
CA ALA A 169 18.00 10.46 -29.09
C ALA A 169 18.77 9.62 -28.06
N SER A 170 18.23 9.43 -26.85
CA SER A 170 18.83 8.56 -25.84
C SER A 170 18.55 7.09 -26.12
N CYS A 171 17.36 6.75 -26.65
CA CYS A 171 17.12 5.42 -27.21
C CYS A 171 18.11 5.09 -28.35
N LEU A 172 18.38 6.03 -29.28
CA LEU A 172 19.34 5.84 -30.38
C LEU A 172 20.79 5.70 -29.89
N LYS A 173 21.22 6.50 -28.90
CA LYS A 173 22.55 6.36 -28.26
C LYS A 173 22.76 4.97 -27.64
N TYR A 174 21.70 4.35 -27.12
CA TYR A 174 21.77 3.08 -26.40
C TYR A 174 21.42 1.84 -27.24
N PHE A 175 20.60 1.95 -28.29
CA PHE A 175 20.23 0.81 -29.15
C PHE A 175 21.05 0.72 -30.45
N CYS A 176 21.57 1.84 -30.98
CA CYS A 176 22.16 1.87 -32.33
C CYS A 176 23.69 1.95 -32.37
N LEU A 177 24.37 2.00 -31.22
CA LEU A 177 25.84 1.92 -31.15
C LEU A 177 26.24 0.67 -30.36
N PRO A 178 26.88 -0.32 -31.01
CA PRO A 178 27.45 -1.45 -30.30
C PRO A 178 28.58 -0.99 -29.36
N PRO A 179 28.60 -1.48 -28.12
CA PRO A 179 27.56 -2.26 -27.47
C PRO A 179 26.59 -1.34 -26.72
N CYS A 180 25.28 -1.54 -26.89
CA CYS A 180 24.27 -1.19 -25.89
C CYS A 180 24.90 -1.37 -24.50
N SER A 181 25.09 -0.27 -23.75
CA SER A 181 26.14 -0.21 -22.72
C SER A 181 26.06 -1.41 -21.77
N SER A 182 27.20 -1.92 -21.31
CA SER A 182 27.25 -3.05 -20.36
C SER A 182 26.30 -2.85 -19.17
N ASN A 183 26.13 -1.60 -18.74
CA ASN A 183 25.19 -1.16 -17.71
C ASN A 183 23.73 -1.42 -18.07
N CYS A 184 23.29 -1.02 -19.28
CA CYS A 184 21.92 -1.25 -19.74
C CYS A 184 21.59 -2.74 -19.80
N ARG A 185 22.50 -3.57 -20.36
CA ARG A 185 22.33 -5.03 -20.38
C ARG A 185 22.29 -5.63 -18.97
N ARG A 186 23.11 -5.11 -18.06
CA ARG A 186 23.12 -5.50 -16.64
C ARG A 186 21.79 -5.15 -15.97
N THR A 187 21.24 -3.95 -16.19
CA THR A 187 19.92 -3.53 -15.69
C THR A 187 18.83 -4.50 -16.14
N PHE A 188 18.69 -4.74 -17.46
CA PHE A 188 17.64 -5.64 -17.96
C PHE A 188 17.81 -7.08 -17.46
N LYS A 189 19.06 -7.58 -17.40
CA LYS A 189 19.34 -8.91 -16.85
C LYS A 189 18.97 -8.99 -15.38
N ASN A 190 19.30 -7.97 -14.58
CA ASN A 190 18.94 -7.90 -13.17
C ASN A 190 17.43 -7.81 -13.00
N MET A 191 16.74 -6.94 -13.74
CA MET A 191 15.27 -6.83 -13.69
C MET A 191 14.58 -8.16 -14.02
N ALA A 192 14.93 -8.80 -15.14
CA ALA A 192 14.29 -10.05 -15.55
C ALA A 192 14.58 -11.19 -14.58
N LYS A 193 15.81 -11.26 -14.05
CA LYS A 193 16.21 -12.33 -13.13
C LYS A 193 15.70 -12.11 -11.72
N GLN A 194 15.67 -10.87 -11.26
CA GLN A 194 15.52 -10.54 -9.85
C GLN A 194 14.19 -9.90 -9.52
N GLN A 195 13.48 -9.25 -10.45
CA GLN A 195 12.21 -8.60 -10.10
C GLN A 195 11.00 -9.53 -10.26
N ALA A 196 10.05 -9.42 -9.35
CA ALA A 196 8.77 -10.10 -9.34
C ALA A 196 7.62 -9.11 -9.47
N ASN A 197 6.54 -9.58 -10.09
CA ASN A 197 5.26 -8.90 -10.12
C ASN A 197 4.25 -9.78 -9.39
N LEU A 198 3.74 -9.30 -8.26
CA LEU A 198 3.02 -10.13 -7.31
C LEU A 198 1.63 -9.56 -7.03
N PRO A 199 0.63 -10.42 -6.81
CA PRO A 199 -0.59 -10.02 -6.12
C PRO A 199 -0.22 -9.67 -4.67
N VAL A 200 -0.67 -8.51 -4.21
CA VAL A 200 -0.46 -8.02 -2.84
C VAL A 200 -1.80 -7.56 -2.30
N GLU A 201 -2.11 -7.98 -1.08
CA GLU A 201 -3.27 -7.47 -0.35
C GLU A 201 -2.94 -6.09 0.19
N VAL A 202 -3.74 -5.09 -0.18
CA VAL A 202 -3.57 -3.71 0.27
C VAL A 202 -4.86 -3.25 0.94
N ALA A 203 -4.74 -2.88 2.21
CA ALA A 203 -5.84 -2.48 3.07
C ALA A 203 -6.10 -0.96 3.06
N ASP A 204 -7.33 -0.56 3.34
CA ASP A 204 -7.71 0.84 3.49
C ASP A 204 -7.09 1.45 4.77
N ALA A 205 -6.15 2.38 4.57
CA ALA A 205 -5.45 3.08 5.63
C ALA A 205 -6.35 4.02 6.45
N ARG A 206 -7.44 4.56 5.88
CA ARG A 206 -8.40 5.40 6.63
C ARG A 206 -9.11 4.58 7.68
N LYS A 207 -9.57 3.38 7.30
CA LYS A 207 -10.16 2.42 8.24
C LYS A 207 -9.15 1.98 9.27
N LYS A 208 -7.88 1.79 8.88
CA LYS A 208 -6.80 1.46 9.82
C LYS A 208 -6.58 2.56 10.85
N GLU A 209 -6.56 3.83 10.46
CA GLU A 209 -6.47 4.96 11.39
C GLU A 209 -7.64 5.00 12.38
N VAL A 210 -8.87 4.83 11.89
CA VAL A 210 -10.07 4.79 12.75
C VAL A 210 -10.02 3.61 13.73
N GLN A 211 -9.59 2.44 13.27
CA GLN A 211 -9.46 1.24 14.09
C GLN A 211 -8.43 1.41 15.20
N GLU A 212 -7.31 2.05 14.90
CA GLU A 212 -6.24 2.31 15.88
C GLU A 212 -6.66 3.36 16.92
N GLY A 213 -7.52 4.33 16.53
CA GLY A 213 -7.99 5.38 17.43
C GLY A 213 -6.89 6.33 17.93
N LEU A 214 -5.71 6.31 17.30
CA LEU A 214 -4.55 7.12 17.63
C LEU A 214 -4.69 8.55 17.09
N SER A 215 -4.04 9.52 17.74
CA SER A 215 -3.84 10.83 17.12
C SER A 215 -3.00 10.70 15.84
N LYS A 216 -3.09 11.69 14.93
CA LYS A 216 -2.31 11.69 13.68
C LYS A 216 -0.80 11.59 13.93
N ARG A 217 -0.33 12.24 15.00
CA ARG A 217 1.06 12.15 15.45
C ARG A 217 1.43 10.74 15.90
N GLU A 218 0.63 10.12 16.77
CA GLU A 218 0.92 8.76 17.28
C GLU A 218 0.83 7.71 16.17
N PHE A 219 -0.13 7.86 15.25
CA PHE A 219 -0.25 7.01 14.08
C PHE A 219 0.98 7.13 13.17
N PHE A 220 1.40 8.37 12.86
CA PHE A 220 2.62 8.62 12.11
C PHE A 220 3.86 8.06 12.80
N ASP A 221 3.95 8.19 14.13
CA ASP A 221 5.08 7.67 14.88
C ASP A 221 5.18 6.14 14.77
N LYS A 222 4.04 5.47 14.95
CA LYS A 222 3.92 4.01 14.88
C LYS A 222 4.13 3.45 13.47
N TYR A 223 3.46 4.02 12.46
CA TYR A 223 3.41 3.44 11.11
C TYR A 223 4.35 4.13 10.11
N GLY A 224 4.95 5.26 10.47
CA GLY A 224 5.82 6.03 9.58
C GLY A 224 5.08 6.75 8.45
N PHE A 225 3.76 6.61 8.34
CA PHE A 225 2.90 7.32 7.39
C PHE A 225 1.61 7.77 8.06
N VAL A 226 1.00 8.83 7.53
CA VAL A 226 -0.31 9.33 7.96
C VAL A 226 -0.90 10.23 6.88
N LEU A 227 -2.22 10.31 6.80
CA LEU A 227 -2.90 11.28 5.95
C LEU A 227 -3.39 12.49 6.75
N LEU A 228 -3.09 13.69 6.26
CA LEU A 228 -3.54 14.95 6.86
C LEU A 228 -4.48 15.68 5.91
N LYS A 229 -5.53 16.29 6.47
CA LYS A 229 -6.37 17.24 5.74
C LYS A 229 -5.69 18.61 5.77
N GLN A 230 -5.13 19.04 4.64
CA GLN A 230 -4.50 20.34 4.49
C GLN A 230 -4.65 20.87 3.06
N ALA A 231 -5.53 21.85 2.88
CA ALA A 231 -5.62 22.58 1.61
C ALA A 231 -4.39 23.48 1.41
N SER A 232 -3.87 23.53 0.19
CA SER A 232 -2.74 24.39 -0.18
C SER A 232 -3.18 25.55 -1.06
N LYS A 233 -2.51 26.69 -0.93
CA LYS A 233 -2.71 27.88 -1.78
C LYS A 233 -1.97 27.79 -3.12
N MET A 234 -1.15 26.76 -3.32
CA MET A 234 -0.41 26.53 -4.56
C MET A 234 -1.34 26.34 -5.76
N SER A 235 -1.18 27.15 -6.81
CA SER A 235 -1.89 26.98 -8.08
C SER A 235 -1.33 25.83 -8.92
N ALA A 236 -2.01 25.46 -10.01
CA ALA A 236 -1.50 24.46 -10.95
C ALA A 236 -0.13 24.86 -11.53
N GLU A 237 0.06 26.14 -11.81
CA GLU A 237 1.29 26.73 -12.33
C GLU A 237 2.40 26.74 -11.27
N ASP A 238 2.06 27.02 -10.00
CA ASP A 238 3.04 27.00 -8.90
C ASP A 238 3.66 25.60 -8.74
N TRP A 239 2.88 24.53 -8.92
CA TRP A 239 3.37 23.14 -8.89
C TRP A 239 4.29 22.78 -10.06
N LEU A 240 4.31 23.58 -11.12
CA LEU A 240 5.26 23.47 -12.22
C LEU A 240 6.50 24.36 -11.98
N GLY A 241 6.48 25.21 -10.96
CA GLY A 241 7.60 26.05 -10.54
C GLY A 241 8.77 25.22 -10.01
N ASN A 242 9.92 25.33 -10.67
CA ASN A 242 11.19 24.71 -10.28
C ASN A 242 11.15 23.17 -10.10
N THR A 243 10.20 22.44 -10.70
CA THR A 243 10.23 20.96 -10.68
C THR A 243 11.41 20.43 -11.48
N TYR A 244 12.11 19.43 -10.95
CA TYR A 244 13.17 18.72 -11.65
C TYR A 244 12.63 17.95 -12.87
N GLN A 245 13.44 17.83 -13.92
CA GLN A 245 13.15 17.03 -15.12
C GLN A 245 14.15 15.87 -15.21
N ALA A 246 13.68 14.63 -15.19
CA ALA A 246 14.55 13.45 -15.15
C ALA A 246 15.56 13.33 -16.31
N SER A 247 15.36 14.05 -17.41
CA SER A 247 16.26 14.06 -18.57
C SER A 247 17.43 15.05 -18.46
N SER A 248 17.52 15.85 -17.39
CA SER A 248 18.60 16.82 -17.20
C SER A 248 19.75 16.24 -16.38
N ASP A 249 20.99 16.39 -16.86
CA ASP A 249 22.21 15.95 -16.16
C ASP A 249 22.50 16.74 -14.86
N SER A 250 21.68 17.74 -14.53
CA SER A 250 21.82 18.54 -13.32
C SER A 250 20.47 19.08 -12.86
N PHE A 251 20.31 19.26 -11.55
CA PHE A 251 19.15 19.96 -11.02
C PHE A 251 19.17 21.43 -11.44
N ARG A 252 17.99 21.98 -11.78
CA ARG A 252 17.86 23.41 -12.06
C ARG A 252 18.09 24.18 -10.78
N LYS A 253 19.21 24.91 -10.71
CA LYS A 253 19.47 25.85 -9.62
C LYS A 253 18.68 27.13 -9.85
N LEU A 254 18.01 27.62 -8.81
CA LEU A 254 17.40 28.94 -8.84
C LEU A 254 18.47 30.01 -9.02
N LYS A 255 18.15 31.02 -9.84
CA LYS A 255 18.99 32.20 -9.97
C LYS A 255 18.84 33.07 -8.71
N PRO A 256 19.87 33.87 -8.34
CA PRO A 256 19.73 34.83 -7.26
C PRO A 256 18.50 35.73 -7.45
N GLY A 257 17.63 35.82 -6.43
CA GLY A 257 16.38 36.59 -6.48
C GLY A 257 15.21 35.89 -7.18
N GLU A 258 15.40 34.70 -7.74
CA GLU A 258 14.31 33.90 -8.32
C GLU A 258 13.46 33.27 -7.21
N ARG A 259 12.15 33.44 -7.30
CA ARG A 259 11.21 32.90 -6.31
C ARG A 259 11.00 31.41 -6.51
N SER A 260 10.78 30.72 -5.39
CA SER A 260 10.35 29.32 -5.37
C SER A 260 8.95 29.26 -4.75
N PRO A 261 7.87 29.01 -5.51
CA PRO A 261 6.53 28.89 -4.95
C PRO A 261 6.45 27.83 -3.86
N VAL A 262 7.19 26.72 -4.01
CA VAL A 262 7.25 25.67 -2.99
C VAL A 262 7.86 26.17 -1.67
N ILE A 263 8.89 27.01 -1.69
CA ILE A 263 9.42 27.64 -0.46
C ILE A 263 8.47 28.72 0.06
N ASP A 264 8.02 29.59 -0.83
CA ASP A 264 7.32 30.81 -0.45
C ASP A 264 5.90 30.55 0.06
N ILE A 265 5.30 29.43 -0.35
CA ILE A 265 3.93 29.03 -0.05
C ILE A 265 3.94 27.70 0.70
N TYR A 266 4.31 26.61 0.02
CA TYR A 266 4.05 25.26 0.53
C TYR A 266 4.87 24.90 1.78
N ALA A 267 6.16 25.25 1.81
CA ALA A 267 7.02 25.02 2.98
C ALA A 267 6.47 25.69 4.25
N LYS A 268 5.93 26.92 4.12
CA LYS A 268 5.31 27.64 5.23
C LYS A 268 4.01 26.98 5.71
N GLU A 269 3.24 26.39 4.78
CA GLU A 269 2.05 25.62 5.12
C GLU A 269 2.39 24.31 5.84
N LEU A 270 3.51 23.68 5.48
CA LEU A 270 3.94 22.38 6.04
C LEU A 270 4.73 22.50 7.35
N GLU A 271 5.45 23.59 7.60
CA GLU A 271 6.22 23.78 8.83
C GLU A 271 5.43 23.48 10.12
N PRO A 272 4.22 24.04 10.35
CA PRO A 272 3.46 23.72 11.56
C PRO A 272 3.09 22.24 11.66
N LEU A 273 2.75 21.59 10.54
CA LEU A 273 2.42 20.16 10.51
C LEU A 273 3.64 19.29 10.85
N ILE A 274 4.82 19.65 10.35
CA ILE A 274 6.07 18.96 10.67
C ILE A 274 6.33 19.04 12.17
N ARG A 275 6.18 20.23 12.77
CA ARG A 275 6.42 20.43 14.21
C ARG A 275 5.38 19.72 15.08
N GLU A 276 4.16 19.56 14.59
CA GLU A 276 3.11 18.77 15.27
C GLU A 276 3.44 17.27 15.23
N LEU A 277 3.79 16.73 14.06
CA LEU A 277 4.14 15.32 13.89
C LEU A 277 5.47 14.94 14.55
N LEU A 278 6.43 15.87 14.57
CA LEU A 278 7.80 15.69 15.07
C LEU A 278 8.14 16.84 16.04
N PRO A 279 7.66 16.83 17.30
CA PRO A 279 7.86 17.94 18.24
C PRO A 279 9.31 18.12 18.69
N ASN A 280 10.14 17.09 18.54
CA ASN A 280 11.58 17.14 18.76
C ASN A 280 12.35 17.71 17.55
N THR A 281 11.67 18.39 16.63
CA THR A 281 12.32 19.08 15.50
C THR A 281 13.26 20.19 16.01
N ALA A 282 14.53 20.06 15.67
CA ALA A 282 15.56 21.08 15.88
C ALA A 282 15.59 22.09 14.73
N GLN A 283 15.66 21.58 13.50
CA GLN A 283 15.69 22.39 12.29
C GLN A 283 14.98 21.65 11.15
N ILE A 284 14.28 22.41 10.32
CA ILE A 284 13.66 21.92 9.09
C ILE A 284 14.44 22.48 7.91
N ARG A 285 14.76 21.61 6.95
CA ARG A 285 15.38 21.95 5.68
C ARG A 285 14.36 21.75 4.56
N PHE A 286 13.95 22.86 3.98
CA PHE A 286 13.04 22.90 2.84
C PHE A 286 13.83 22.99 1.52
N PRO A 287 13.72 22.00 0.62
CA PRO A 287 14.25 22.13 -0.74
C PRO A 287 13.49 23.19 -1.54
N ASP A 288 14.15 23.77 -2.53
CA ASP A 288 13.59 24.81 -3.38
C ASP A 288 12.77 24.28 -4.56
N PHE A 289 12.58 22.96 -4.64
CA PHE A 289 11.79 22.26 -5.64
C PHE A 289 10.89 21.19 -5.02
N ALA A 290 9.78 20.91 -5.69
CA ALA A 290 9.00 19.69 -5.50
C ALA A 290 8.94 18.94 -6.84
N LEU A 291 8.94 17.61 -6.78
CA LEU A 291 8.79 16.79 -7.99
C LEU A 291 7.33 16.82 -8.41
N ARG A 292 7.07 17.15 -9.68
CA ARG A 292 5.73 17.11 -10.27
C ARG A 292 5.58 15.96 -11.24
N ARG A 293 4.59 15.07 -11.00
CA ARG A 293 4.32 13.88 -11.81
C ARG A 293 2.90 13.81 -12.37
N GLY A 294 2.77 13.35 -13.60
CA GLY A 294 1.49 13.17 -14.30
C GLY A 294 1.33 14.13 -15.49
N PRO A 295 0.12 14.19 -16.09
CA PRO A 295 -0.15 15.03 -17.25
C PRO A 295 0.22 16.51 -17.05
N GLY A 296 0.73 17.14 -18.10
CA GLY A 296 1.07 18.58 -18.09
C GLY A 296 2.36 18.96 -17.36
N GLY A 297 3.06 17.99 -16.73
CA GLY A 297 4.36 18.20 -16.09
C GLY A 297 5.54 17.56 -16.85
N PRO A 298 6.79 17.87 -16.47
CA PRO A 298 7.99 17.34 -17.13
C PRO A 298 8.25 15.85 -16.84
N ASN A 299 7.58 15.26 -15.84
CA ASN A 299 7.72 13.85 -15.48
C ASN A 299 6.38 13.12 -15.61
N PRO A 300 6.05 12.54 -16.77
CA PRO A 300 4.76 11.88 -16.98
C PRO A 300 4.67 10.50 -16.29
N HIS A 301 5.80 9.94 -15.84
CA HIS A 301 5.88 8.59 -15.27
C HIS A 301 5.77 8.59 -13.75
N TYR A 302 5.17 7.52 -13.22
CA TYR A 302 5.07 7.26 -11.78
C TYR A 302 6.10 6.24 -11.31
N GLY A 303 6.44 6.27 -10.03
CA GLY A 303 7.28 5.26 -9.38
C GLY A 303 6.53 3.93 -9.23
N PHE A 304 6.41 3.19 -10.34
CA PHE A 304 5.95 1.81 -10.33
C PHE A 304 7.10 0.91 -9.92
N GLY A 305 6.89 0.12 -8.87
CA GLY A 305 7.92 -0.71 -8.28
C GLY A 305 8.01 -0.46 -6.78
N VAL A 306 8.05 -1.51 -5.98
CA VAL A 306 8.29 -1.40 -4.54
C VAL A 306 9.71 -0.91 -4.30
N HIS A 307 9.83 0.23 -3.62
CA HIS A 307 11.13 0.82 -3.29
C HIS A 307 11.08 1.71 -2.04
N GLN A 308 12.28 2.05 -1.56
CA GLN A 308 12.58 3.22 -0.76
C GLN A 308 13.53 4.10 -1.54
N ASP A 309 13.31 5.41 -1.54
CA ASP A 309 14.18 6.35 -2.25
C ASP A 309 15.59 6.42 -1.65
N TYR A 310 15.75 6.20 -0.34
CA TYR A 310 17.02 6.32 0.37
C TYR A 310 17.46 4.96 0.95
N GLY A 311 18.73 4.87 1.34
CA GLY A 311 19.26 3.74 2.10
C GLY A 311 18.89 3.79 3.59
N LEU A 312 19.61 3.02 4.41
CA LEU A 312 19.35 2.88 5.84
C LEU A 312 20.22 3.80 6.69
N TYR A 313 21.47 4.00 6.28
CA TYR A 313 22.47 4.69 7.10
C TYR A 313 22.75 6.10 6.58
N PRO A 314 23.28 7.00 7.42
CA PRO A 314 23.71 8.33 6.98
C PRO A 314 24.69 8.26 5.80
N GLU A 315 25.53 7.23 5.74
CA GLU A 315 26.47 6.96 4.66
C GLU A 315 25.78 6.73 3.31
N ASP A 316 24.53 6.25 3.31
CA ASP A 316 23.75 6.04 2.10
C ASP A 316 23.24 7.36 1.49
N MET A 317 23.30 8.46 2.23
CA MET A 317 22.93 9.79 1.74
C MET A 317 24.00 10.41 0.84
N GLU A 318 25.20 9.82 0.74
CA GLU A 318 26.32 10.36 -0.04
C GLU A 318 25.89 10.76 -1.47
N THR A 319 25.16 9.86 -2.15
CA THR A 319 24.67 10.11 -3.52
C THR A 319 23.72 11.32 -3.59
N THR A 320 22.89 11.53 -2.58
CA THR A 320 21.97 12.67 -2.50
C THR A 320 22.74 13.98 -2.41
N TYR A 321 23.78 14.03 -1.57
CA TYR A 321 24.59 15.24 -1.34
C TYR A 321 25.60 15.51 -2.47
N ARG A 322 26.05 14.47 -3.20
CA ARG A 322 27.00 14.60 -4.32
C ARG A 322 26.50 15.49 -5.46
N THR A 323 25.18 15.68 -5.58
CA THR A 323 24.58 16.51 -6.63
C THR A 323 24.74 18.02 -6.40
N GLY A 324 25.28 18.42 -5.25
CA GLY A 324 25.57 19.83 -4.93
C GLY A 324 24.31 20.67 -4.73
N LEU A 325 23.15 20.03 -4.58
CA LEU A 325 21.93 20.67 -4.10
C LEU A 325 21.99 21.00 -2.61
N GLU A 326 22.79 20.22 -1.85
CA GLU A 326 22.52 20.03 -0.44
C GLU A 326 23.67 20.34 0.53
N GLY A 327 24.65 21.18 0.15
CA GLY A 327 25.87 21.38 0.94
C GLY A 327 26.87 20.24 0.72
N SER A 328 27.96 20.18 1.49
CA SER A 328 28.88 19.03 1.39
C SER A 328 28.34 17.83 2.16
N PHE A 329 28.68 16.62 1.71
CA PHE A 329 28.31 15.40 2.41
C PHE A 329 29.05 15.27 3.75
N GLU A 330 30.26 15.80 3.81
CA GLU A 330 31.11 15.87 4.99
C GLU A 330 30.48 16.75 6.08
N ASP A 331 29.89 17.90 5.72
CA ASP A 331 29.14 18.75 6.66
C ASP A 331 27.90 18.02 7.18
N PHE A 332 27.21 17.28 6.31
CA PHE A 332 26.06 16.47 6.69
C PHE A 332 26.43 15.39 7.71
N LEU A 333 27.50 14.61 7.46
CA LEU A 333 27.96 13.59 8.40
C LEU A 333 28.47 14.20 9.71
N THR A 334 29.22 15.31 9.62
CA THR A 334 29.71 16.04 10.81
C THR A 334 28.54 16.44 11.70
N ARG A 335 27.47 16.96 11.11
CA ARG A 335 26.26 17.32 11.85
C ARG A 335 25.49 16.11 12.35
N MET A 336 25.35 15.06 11.53
CA MET A 336 24.65 13.82 11.90
C MET A 336 25.22 13.19 13.16
N TYR A 337 26.54 13.17 13.26
CA TYR A 337 27.25 12.56 14.38
C TYR A 337 27.62 13.57 15.50
N HIS A 338 27.16 14.82 15.40
CA HIS A 338 27.34 15.80 16.46
C HIS A 338 26.56 15.40 17.73
N GLU A 339 27.12 15.66 18.91
CA GLU A 339 26.55 15.25 20.20
C GLU A 339 25.22 15.94 20.56
N GLU A 340 24.87 17.01 19.86
CA GLU A 340 23.59 17.70 20.04
C GLU A 340 22.52 17.25 19.02
N THR A 341 22.88 16.41 18.05
CA THR A 341 21.95 15.89 17.05
C THR A 341 21.37 14.56 17.53
N ALA A 342 20.06 14.53 17.78
CA ALA A 342 19.36 13.30 18.16
C ALA A 342 19.03 12.41 16.95
N GLY A 343 19.02 12.97 15.74
CA GLY A 343 18.77 12.22 14.51
C GLY A 343 18.43 13.11 13.32
N PHE A 344 18.10 12.47 12.21
CA PHE A 344 17.68 13.10 10.97
C PHE A 344 16.63 12.25 10.25
N SER A 345 15.63 12.89 9.67
CA SER A 345 14.62 12.22 8.85
C SER A 345 14.41 12.95 7.53
N VAL A 346 14.09 12.20 6.48
CA VAL A 346 13.49 12.77 5.26
C VAL A 346 12.02 12.38 5.24
N ILE A 347 11.17 13.40 5.30
CA ILE A 347 9.71 13.27 5.30
C ILE A 347 9.18 13.66 3.92
N ASN A 348 8.46 12.76 3.26
CA ASN A 348 7.83 13.06 1.98
C ASN A 348 6.38 13.48 2.21
N PHE A 349 6.02 14.59 1.58
CA PHE A 349 4.69 15.12 1.46
C PHE A 349 4.19 14.84 0.05
N TRP A 350 3.47 13.74 -0.10
CA TRP A 350 2.84 13.36 -1.36
C TRP A 350 1.41 13.88 -1.42
N ARG A 351 1.10 14.60 -2.48
CA ARG A 351 -0.18 15.29 -2.63
C ARG A 351 -0.69 15.13 -4.06
N PRO A 352 -1.97 14.80 -4.27
CA PRO A 352 -2.65 15.05 -5.53
C PRO A 352 -2.81 16.56 -5.74
N VAL A 353 -2.45 17.08 -6.90
CA VAL A 353 -2.39 18.53 -7.15
C VAL A 353 -3.16 18.90 -8.41
N PRO A 354 -3.60 20.17 -8.54
CA PRO A 354 -4.14 20.69 -9.78
C PRO A 354 -3.26 20.35 -11.02
N PRO A 355 -3.85 20.11 -12.20
CA PRO A 355 -5.26 20.35 -12.55
C PRO A 355 -6.24 19.24 -12.11
N MET A 356 -5.81 18.28 -11.29
CA MET A 356 -6.69 17.23 -10.78
C MET A 356 -7.90 17.82 -10.06
N ALA A 357 -9.10 17.41 -10.48
CA ALA A 357 -10.37 17.88 -9.90
C ALA A 357 -11.08 16.80 -9.08
N GLY A 358 -10.98 15.54 -9.54
CA GLY A 358 -11.52 14.38 -8.85
C GLY A 358 -10.56 13.79 -7.80
N PRO A 359 -10.96 12.72 -7.11
CA PRO A 359 -10.07 11.97 -6.24
C PRO A 359 -9.12 11.04 -7.03
N VAL A 360 -8.02 10.62 -6.41
CA VAL A 360 -7.12 9.61 -6.99
C VAL A 360 -7.76 8.22 -6.94
N ARG A 361 -8.28 7.78 -8.09
CA ARG A 361 -8.82 6.42 -8.27
C ARG A 361 -7.94 5.51 -9.10
N SER A 362 -7.26 6.06 -10.10
CA SER A 362 -6.56 5.26 -11.10
C SER A 362 -5.21 4.72 -10.62
N THR A 363 -4.41 5.54 -9.93
CA THR A 363 -3.04 5.20 -9.56
C THR A 363 -2.67 5.66 -8.15
N PRO A 364 -3.26 5.14 -7.07
CA PRO A 364 -2.87 5.49 -5.70
C PRO A 364 -1.45 5.00 -5.33
N LEU A 365 -0.99 5.36 -4.13
CA LEU A 365 0.25 4.84 -3.53
C LEU A 365 -0.07 3.78 -2.48
N ALA A 366 0.56 2.61 -2.61
CA ALA A 366 0.64 1.61 -1.56
C ALA A 366 1.83 1.92 -0.63
N LEU A 367 1.66 1.66 0.67
CA LEU A 367 2.58 1.93 1.76
C LEU A 367 2.73 0.66 2.61
N CYS A 368 3.94 0.18 2.81
CA CYS A 368 4.21 -0.98 3.66
C CYS A 368 4.39 -0.53 5.11
N ASP A 369 3.73 -1.21 6.05
CA ASP A 369 3.94 -1.00 7.48
C ASP A 369 5.38 -1.38 7.86
N PRO A 370 6.22 -0.42 8.28
CA PRO A 370 7.62 -0.69 8.60
C PRO A 370 7.80 -1.71 9.73
N ASN A 371 6.81 -1.85 10.63
CA ASN A 371 6.86 -2.82 11.73
C ASN A 371 6.71 -4.28 11.27
N THR A 372 6.33 -4.48 10.00
CA THR A 372 6.19 -5.81 9.38
C THR A 372 7.31 -6.14 8.41
N VAL A 373 8.25 -5.20 8.21
CA VAL A 373 9.39 -5.37 7.32
C VAL A 373 10.58 -5.92 8.10
N LYS A 374 11.09 -7.07 7.66
CA LYS A 374 12.33 -7.63 8.19
C LYS A 374 13.54 -7.02 7.47
N ILE A 375 14.62 -6.80 8.20
CA ILE A 375 15.82 -6.16 7.65
C ILE A 375 16.47 -7.04 6.58
N GLU A 376 16.38 -8.37 6.72
CA GLU A 376 16.84 -9.35 5.74
C GLU A 376 16.07 -9.33 4.41
N ASP A 377 14.86 -8.77 4.40
CA ASP A 377 14.07 -8.58 3.18
C ASP A 377 14.49 -7.31 2.42
N CYS A 378 15.21 -6.40 3.06
CA CYS A 378 15.67 -5.15 2.47
C CYS A 378 16.93 -5.39 1.64
N VAL A 379 16.89 -4.97 0.38
CA VAL A 379 17.98 -5.14 -0.58
C VAL A 379 18.53 -3.77 -0.97
N PRO A 380 19.71 -3.37 -0.47
CA PRO A 380 20.38 -2.16 -0.92
C PRO A 380 20.66 -2.21 -2.42
N THR A 381 20.42 -1.11 -3.11
CA THR A 381 20.62 -1.00 -4.56
C THR A 381 21.15 0.38 -4.94
N GLU A 382 21.84 0.45 -6.08
CA GLU A 382 22.19 1.72 -6.72
C GLU A 382 21.34 1.91 -7.97
N ILE A 383 20.60 3.02 -8.02
CA ILE A 383 19.72 3.38 -9.13
C ILE A 383 20.26 4.61 -9.84
N HIS A 384 20.46 4.52 -11.15
CA HIS A 384 20.93 5.61 -12.02
C HIS A 384 19.86 6.00 -13.04
N GLY A 385 20.00 7.22 -13.60
CA GLY A 385 19.13 7.72 -14.68
C GLY A 385 17.88 8.48 -14.23
N PHE A 386 17.60 8.52 -12.92
CA PHE A 386 16.59 9.39 -12.32
C PHE A 386 17.19 10.63 -11.65
N VAL A 387 18.36 10.48 -11.02
CA VAL A 387 19.08 11.54 -10.32
C VAL A 387 20.53 11.59 -10.85
N PRO A 388 21.13 12.77 -11.05
CA PRO A 388 22.53 12.89 -11.43
C PRO A 388 23.45 12.16 -10.44
N GLY A 389 24.37 11.33 -10.92
CA GLY A 389 25.29 10.57 -10.07
C GLY A 389 24.70 9.31 -9.42
N GLY A 390 23.42 9.02 -9.66
CA GLY A 390 22.71 7.88 -9.08
C GLY A 390 22.18 8.14 -7.67
N GLN A 391 21.46 7.17 -7.12
CA GLN A 391 20.84 7.21 -5.81
C GLN A 391 20.95 5.83 -5.16
N ARG A 392 21.44 5.78 -3.91
CA ARG A 392 21.31 4.59 -3.07
C ARG A 392 19.88 4.48 -2.55
N SER A 393 19.28 3.34 -2.80
CA SER A 393 17.87 3.04 -2.52
C SER A 393 17.75 1.65 -1.92
N LEU A 394 16.56 1.29 -1.42
CA LEU A 394 16.26 -0.08 -1.00
C LEU A 394 15.15 -0.65 -1.89
N LEU A 395 15.32 -1.90 -2.29
CA LEU A 395 14.24 -2.75 -2.81
C LEU A 395 13.82 -3.74 -1.73
N LEU A 396 12.69 -4.42 -1.94
CA LEU A 396 12.12 -5.31 -0.95
C LEU A 396 11.88 -6.70 -1.53
N LYS A 397 12.26 -7.74 -0.78
CA LYS A 397 11.81 -9.11 -1.04
C LYS A 397 10.38 -9.31 -0.53
N PRO A 398 9.53 -10.09 -1.22
CA PRO A 398 8.18 -10.32 -0.76
C PRO A 398 8.20 -11.22 0.47
N ASN A 399 7.37 -10.89 1.45
CA ASN A 399 7.19 -11.69 2.66
C ASN A 399 5.71 -11.64 3.07
N PRO A 400 5.05 -12.78 3.34
CA PRO A 400 3.63 -12.82 3.74
C PRO A 400 3.31 -12.00 5.00
N ASP A 401 4.29 -11.75 5.86
CA ASP A 401 4.10 -10.95 7.07
C ASP A 401 3.91 -9.44 6.76
N GLN A 402 4.35 -8.99 5.58
CA GLN A 402 4.32 -7.57 5.18
C GLN A 402 2.88 -7.09 4.99
N LYS A 403 2.49 -6.06 5.76
CA LYS A 403 1.17 -5.45 5.67
C LYS A 403 1.22 -4.18 4.85
N TRP A 404 0.38 -4.12 3.82
CA TRP A 404 0.31 -2.99 2.89
C TRP A 404 -0.99 -2.22 3.04
N TYR A 405 -0.89 -0.91 2.90
CA TYR A 405 -2.00 0.03 3.06
C TYR A 405 -2.03 1.06 1.94
N TYR A 406 -3.19 1.62 1.65
CA TYR A 406 -3.34 2.79 0.79
C TYR A 406 -4.50 3.67 1.27
N TYR A 407 -4.51 4.93 0.86
CA TYR A 407 -5.62 5.84 1.14
C TYR A 407 -6.51 5.96 -0.10
N PRO A 408 -7.72 5.35 -0.11
CA PRO A 408 -8.65 5.49 -1.22
C PRO A 408 -9.15 6.92 -1.34
N ASP A 409 -9.49 7.27 -2.58
CA ASP A 409 -10.10 8.54 -2.98
C ASP A 409 -9.42 9.80 -2.43
N MET A 410 -8.08 9.82 -2.37
CA MET A 410 -7.34 11.02 -1.94
C MET A 410 -7.63 12.23 -2.84
N THR A 411 -7.93 13.37 -2.25
CA THR A 411 -8.23 14.63 -2.94
C THR A 411 -7.11 15.67 -2.79
N THR A 412 -7.22 16.79 -3.49
CA THR A 412 -6.17 17.84 -3.52
C THR A 412 -6.08 18.66 -2.22
N ASP A 413 -7.07 18.55 -1.34
CA ASP A 413 -7.09 19.11 0.02
C ASP A 413 -6.47 18.17 1.07
N GLU A 414 -5.92 17.03 0.66
CA GLU A 414 -5.22 16.09 1.52
C GLU A 414 -3.74 15.96 1.15
N VAL A 415 -2.90 15.66 2.15
CA VAL A 415 -1.48 15.35 1.97
C VAL A 415 -1.12 14.09 2.72
N LEU A 416 -0.53 13.14 2.00
CA LEU A 416 0.03 11.92 2.56
C LEU A 416 1.45 12.20 3.00
N VAL A 417 1.71 12.01 4.29
CA VAL A 417 3.02 12.21 4.90
C VAL A 417 3.62 10.84 5.20
N PHE A 418 4.85 10.58 4.76
CA PHE A 418 5.54 9.33 5.09
C PHE A 418 7.06 9.48 5.17
N ARG A 419 7.71 8.65 6.00
CA ARG A 419 9.15 8.64 6.21
C ARG A 419 9.87 7.91 5.08
N GLN A 420 10.79 8.58 4.40
CA GLN A 420 11.64 7.99 3.37
C GLN A 420 13.07 7.71 3.84
N PHE A 421 13.54 8.48 4.83
CA PHE A 421 14.79 8.23 5.55
C PHE A 421 14.57 8.52 7.03
N HIS A 422 15.19 7.74 7.92
CA HIS A 422 15.18 7.98 9.34
C HIS A 422 16.43 7.40 9.99
N TYR A 423 17.20 8.27 10.64
CA TYR A 423 18.30 7.93 11.53
C TYR A 423 18.03 8.55 12.90
N ALA A 424 18.24 7.76 13.96
CA ALA A 424 18.26 8.24 15.33
C ALA A 424 19.60 7.87 15.96
N ARG A 425 20.12 8.75 16.81
CA ARG A 425 21.38 8.50 17.52
C ARG A 425 21.23 7.30 18.45
N GLY A 426 22.29 6.51 18.55
CA GLY A 426 22.33 5.33 19.43
C GLY A 426 21.68 4.08 18.83
N VAL A 427 21.25 4.12 17.57
CA VAL A 427 20.87 2.92 16.84
C VAL A 427 22.16 2.23 16.35
N GLU A 428 22.49 1.08 16.94
CA GLU A 428 23.64 0.28 16.50
C GLU A 428 23.38 -0.38 15.14
N ALA A 429 24.42 -0.45 14.32
CA ALA A 429 24.40 -1.23 13.08
C ALA A 429 24.74 -2.70 13.38
N PRO A 430 24.09 -3.68 12.70
CA PRO A 430 23.00 -3.48 11.75
C PRO A 430 21.69 -3.13 12.45
N TYR A 431 20.87 -2.30 11.80
CA TYR A 431 19.53 -1.99 12.32
C TYR A 431 18.72 -3.26 12.56
N SER A 432 17.99 -3.28 13.67
CA SER A 432 17.05 -4.34 14.00
C SER A 432 15.67 -4.14 13.39
N GLN A 433 15.34 -2.91 12.97
CA GLN A 433 14.04 -2.55 12.42
C GLN A 433 14.16 -1.41 11.41
N VAL A 434 13.31 -1.44 10.38
CA VAL A 434 13.16 -0.32 9.45
C VAL A 434 12.17 0.68 10.05
N ARG A 435 12.41 1.98 9.87
CA ARG A 435 11.49 3.07 10.27
C ARG A 435 10.93 3.86 9.09
N THR A 436 11.37 3.51 7.87
CA THR A 436 10.99 4.12 6.61
C THR A 436 9.92 3.30 5.90
N VAL A 437 9.13 3.93 5.02
CA VAL A 437 7.93 3.32 4.44
C VAL A 437 8.15 2.92 2.99
N PHE A 438 8.20 1.61 2.73
CA PHE A 438 8.34 1.10 1.36
C PHE A 438 7.05 1.45 0.64
N HIS A 439 7.16 1.90 -0.60
CA HIS A 439 6.00 2.36 -1.34
C HIS A 439 6.07 2.02 -2.81
N SER A 440 4.92 2.02 -3.46
CA SER A 440 4.79 1.85 -4.90
C SER A 440 3.51 2.50 -5.38
N ALA A 441 3.55 3.14 -6.54
CA ALA A 441 2.33 3.35 -7.31
C ALA A 441 1.78 1.99 -7.77
N PHE A 442 0.46 1.82 -7.77
CA PHE A 442 -0.19 0.65 -8.36
C PHE A 442 -1.41 1.09 -9.17
N LYS A 443 -1.80 0.28 -10.16
CA LYS A 443 -3.05 0.50 -10.91
C LYS A 443 -4.20 -0.12 -10.11
N HIS A 444 -5.16 0.70 -9.72
CA HIS A 444 -6.30 0.21 -8.95
C HIS A 444 -7.18 -0.70 -9.84
N PRO A 445 -7.59 -1.89 -9.38
CA PRO A 445 -8.35 -2.84 -10.21
C PRO A 445 -9.74 -2.30 -10.59
N ALA A 446 -10.34 -1.47 -9.73
CA ALA A 446 -11.63 -0.82 -9.99
C ALA A 446 -11.54 0.44 -10.87
N ALA A 447 -10.34 0.88 -11.27
CA ALA A 447 -10.19 2.10 -12.06
C ALA A 447 -10.77 1.93 -13.47
N SER A 448 -11.57 2.89 -13.91
CA SER A 448 -12.12 2.96 -15.26
C SER A 448 -11.26 3.84 -16.17
N LYS A 449 -11.58 3.89 -17.47
CA LYS A 449 -10.87 4.78 -18.42
C LYS A 449 -11.30 6.24 -18.29
N GLU A 450 -12.46 6.46 -17.70
CA GLU A 450 -13.07 7.76 -17.43
C GLU A 450 -12.50 8.39 -16.15
N ASP A 451 -11.90 7.59 -15.27
CA ASP A 451 -11.20 8.10 -14.10
C ASP A 451 -10.05 9.01 -14.50
N GLU A 452 -9.94 10.13 -13.79
CA GLU A 452 -8.91 11.12 -14.05
C GLU A 452 -7.51 10.52 -13.88
N VAL A 453 -6.62 10.87 -14.81
CA VAL A 453 -5.21 10.49 -14.73
C VAL A 453 -4.57 11.32 -13.62
N ARG A 454 -4.01 10.62 -12.62
CA ARG A 454 -3.41 11.24 -11.44
C ARG A 454 -2.44 12.37 -11.77
N CYS A 455 -2.65 13.53 -11.16
CA CYS A 455 -1.64 14.58 -11.07
C CYS A 455 -1.20 14.70 -9.62
N SER A 456 0.10 14.58 -9.36
CA SER A 456 0.63 14.58 -7.99
C SER A 456 1.98 15.29 -7.88
N SER A 457 2.29 15.74 -6.67
CA SER A 457 3.59 16.27 -6.29
C SER A 457 4.18 15.50 -5.10
N GLU A 458 5.50 15.39 -5.08
CA GLU A 458 6.30 14.87 -3.97
C GLU A 458 7.23 15.99 -3.49
N TYR A 459 7.15 16.32 -2.20
CA TYR A 459 8.05 17.28 -1.57
C TYR A 459 8.78 16.64 -0.38
N ARG A 460 10.10 16.47 -0.50
CA ARG A 460 10.93 15.70 0.42
C ARG A 460 11.68 16.64 1.34
N VAL A 461 11.26 16.73 2.59
CA VAL A 461 11.78 17.70 3.56
C VAL A 461 12.73 17.02 4.54
N GLY A 462 13.93 17.58 4.69
CA GLY A 462 14.89 17.11 5.70
C GLY A 462 14.58 17.69 7.07
N VAL A 463 14.57 16.87 8.12
CA VAL A 463 14.23 17.29 9.48
C VAL A 463 15.31 16.80 10.43
N TRP A 464 16.01 17.74 11.06
CA TRP A 464 16.97 17.47 12.13
C TRP A 464 16.26 17.40 13.47
N LEU A 465 16.59 16.39 14.27
CA LEU A 465 15.98 16.10 15.57
C LEU A 465 16.93 16.51 16.72
N LYS A 466 16.37 16.99 17.83
CA LYS A 466 17.08 17.34 19.07
C LYS A 466 16.60 16.49 20.25
#